data_AF-A0A5Q4D723-F1
#
_entry.id   AF-A0A5Q4D723-F1
#
_cell.length_a   1.000
_cell.length_b   1.000
_cell.length_c   1.000
_cell.angle_alpha   90.00
_cell.angle_beta   90.00
_cell.angle_gamma   90.00
#
_symmetry.space_group_name_H-M   'P 1'
#
loop_
_entity.id
_entity.type
_entity.pdbx_description
1 polymer ?
#
loop_
_entity_poly.entity_id
_entity_poly.type
_entity_poly.pdbx_seq_one_letter_code
_entity_poly.pdbx_strand_id
1 'polypeptide(L)'
;MIVDPMRSWRERPRPGKAWTGLILALVVTGSVGGATLAWAHQTLVSADPASESELEQVPRELRLTFYEPVRLSFTVVELFAPDGSQVPLGEPRLSEASDRVLVVQVGDLIRSGSHTVRWRTTGADGHPVEGAYAFDLLPVALESEAAAPHAADPAQEPVPEGGFVPPPLLERSFDASSWPFVLTRWISLLALTGLLGALVFRVGVLAAASRNSGAVRAHEAGWSRELAKLGLWCAILLLLATPVRLVLQAAGIRGELAVPELDLLVSVASTGAWGSGWILQAMGVPVVIVGFWLATRGHRFGWALAAVGGVGLALVPALSGHAAGASAAPLLTIPANAVHVLGAGGWMGGLFALLVVGVPAALRDRSAGSREGVVALVRAFSPVALVFAALMVGTGTFMAALNLGSWSALLGSGYGRVLLLKGAFVAAVLALGARNALVVKPGLGEAGGAERLRRTAGMELGAGLVVLLVTAALVALPLPR
;
A
#
# COMPACT_ATOMS: atom_id res chain seq x y z
N MET A 1 -51.06 39.02 43.18
CA MET A 1 -49.82 38.22 43.23
C MET A 1 -49.78 37.40 41.94
N ILE A 2 -49.14 37.93 40.90
CA ILE A 2 -49.00 37.31 39.57
C ILE A 2 -47.49 37.26 39.32
N VAL A 3 -46.94 36.06 39.13
CA VAL A 3 -45.50 35.82 38.93
C VAL A 3 -45.23 35.73 37.44
N ASP A 4 -44.33 36.58 36.97
CA ASP A 4 -43.84 36.73 35.60
C ASP A 4 -42.83 35.60 35.23
N PRO A 5 -43.07 34.77 34.20
CA PRO A 5 -42.17 33.71 33.80
C PRO A 5 -41.30 34.14 32.61
N MET A 6 -40.43 35.14 32.79
CA MET A 6 -39.38 35.48 31.81
C MET A 6 -38.02 35.71 32.47
N ARG A 7 -37.40 34.65 33.03
CA ARG A 7 -35.95 34.69 33.32
C ARG A 7 -35.31 33.32 33.58
N SER A 8 -35.00 32.56 32.53
CA SER A 8 -33.94 31.53 32.58
C SER A 8 -33.50 31.00 31.20
N TRP A 9 -33.06 31.89 30.31
CA TRP A 9 -32.32 31.51 29.09
C TRP A 9 -30.82 31.82 29.22
N ARG A 10 -30.20 31.50 30.37
CA ARG A 10 -28.74 31.59 30.53
C ARG A 10 -28.08 30.30 30.08
N GLU A 11 -27.46 30.39 28.91
CA GLU A 11 -26.21 29.76 28.48
C GLU A 11 -25.99 28.29 28.89
N ARG A 12 -26.35 27.37 28.00
CA ARG A 12 -25.76 26.03 27.99
C ARG A 12 -24.35 26.11 27.36
N PRO A 13 -23.31 25.52 27.98
CA PRO A 13 -21.97 25.54 27.41
C PRO A 13 -21.95 24.78 26.07
N ARG A 14 -21.41 25.41 25.02
CA ARG A 14 -21.23 24.81 23.68
C ARG A 14 -20.11 23.76 23.75
N PRO A 15 -20.36 22.47 23.42
CA PRO A 15 -19.37 21.40 23.53
C PRO A 15 -18.40 21.37 22.32
N GLY A 16 -17.88 22.53 21.91
CA GLY A 16 -17.11 22.68 20.67
C GLY A 16 -15.61 22.93 20.83
N LYS A 17 -15.12 23.33 22.01
CA LYS A 17 -13.74 23.81 22.18
C LYS A 17 -12.76 22.80 22.78
N ALA A 18 -13.26 21.77 23.47
CA ALA A 18 -12.41 20.75 24.11
C ALA A 18 -11.76 19.79 23.10
N TRP A 19 -12.43 19.51 21.98
CA TRP A 19 -11.93 18.59 20.95
C TRP A 19 -10.82 19.21 20.09
N THR A 20 -10.87 20.52 19.82
CA THR A 20 -9.82 21.24 19.08
C THR A 20 -8.47 21.30 19.82
N GLY A 21 -8.48 21.37 21.16
CA GLY A 21 -7.25 21.40 21.96
C GLY A 21 -6.54 20.04 22.03
N LEU A 22 -7.31 18.94 22.06
CA LEU A 22 -6.77 17.58 22.08
C LEU A 22 -6.15 17.18 20.73
N ILE A 23 -6.71 17.68 19.62
CA ILE A 23 -6.22 17.44 18.25
C ILE A 23 -4.86 18.12 18.02
N LEU A 24 -4.67 19.36 18.52
CA LEU A 24 -3.38 20.06 18.40
C LEU A 24 -2.30 19.38 19.26
N ALA A 25 -2.65 18.87 20.44
CA ALA A 25 -1.74 18.17 21.34
C ALA A 25 -1.29 16.80 20.80
N LEU A 26 -2.16 16.07 20.08
CA LEU A 26 -1.79 14.78 19.44
C LEU A 26 -0.92 14.95 18.20
N VAL A 27 -1.05 16.08 17.47
CA VAL A 27 -0.20 16.38 16.29
C VAL A 27 1.21 16.82 16.70
N VAL A 28 1.37 17.50 17.84
CA VAL A 28 2.66 18.07 18.26
C VAL A 28 3.54 17.05 19.02
N THR A 29 2.97 16.13 19.80
CA THR A 29 3.77 15.24 20.67
C THR A 29 4.42 14.04 19.93
N GLY A 30 4.09 13.79 18.66
CA GLY A 30 4.67 12.69 17.88
C GLY A 30 6.06 12.95 17.25
N SER A 31 6.67 14.12 17.49
CA SER A 31 7.82 14.59 16.71
C SER A 31 9.17 14.58 17.44
N VAL A 32 9.27 14.02 18.66
CA VAL A 32 10.52 14.00 19.43
C VAL A 32 10.90 12.58 19.80
N GLY A 33 11.56 11.91 18.85
CA GLY A 33 12.16 10.60 19.05
C GLY A 33 13.09 10.31 17.87
N GLY A 34 14.33 10.77 17.97
CA GLY A 34 15.37 10.43 16.99
C GLY A 34 15.69 8.95 17.08
N ALA A 35 15.09 8.15 16.19
CA ALA A 35 15.50 6.78 15.98
C ALA A 35 16.71 6.79 15.05
N THR A 36 17.82 6.22 15.52
CA THR A 36 18.99 5.93 14.69
C THR A 36 18.56 4.94 13.59
N LEU A 37 18.61 5.40 12.33
CA LEU A 37 18.23 4.63 11.17
C LEU A 37 19.20 3.45 11.00
N ALA A 38 18.74 2.23 11.26
CA ALA A 38 19.44 1.03 10.85
C ALA A 38 19.09 0.74 9.39
N TRP A 39 20.10 0.82 8.52
CA TRP A 39 20.02 0.54 7.10
C TRP A 39 19.95 -0.98 6.89
N ALA A 40 18.97 -1.50 6.16
CA ALA A 40 18.81 -2.95 5.99
C ALA A 40 18.04 -3.31 4.73
N HIS A 41 18.68 -3.36 3.55
CA HIS A 41 18.00 -3.80 2.32
C HIS A 41 18.60 -5.16 2.04
N GLN A 42 17.82 -6.04 1.43
CA GLN A 42 18.30 -7.30 0.89
C GLN A 42 19.18 -7.06 -0.35
N THR A 43 20.36 -6.47 -0.13
CA THR A 43 21.42 -6.34 -1.11
C THR A 43 22.38 -7.52 -0.96
N LEU A 44 22.95 -7.95 -2.08
CA LEU A 44 24.09 -8.85 -2.07
C LEU A 44 25.25 -8.13 -1.37
N VAL A 45 25.74 -8.73 -0.28
CA VAL A 45 26.86 -8.23 0.52
C VAL A 45 28.18 -8.77 -0.02
N SER A 46 28.19 -10.07 -0.35
CA SER A 46 29.34 -10.74 -0.95
C SER A 46 28.89 -11.96 -1.75
N ALA A 47 29.73 -12.36 -2.69
CA ALA A 47 29.56 -13.58 -3.47
C ALA A 47 30.87 -14.37 -3.50
N ASP A 48 30.73 -15.68 -3.63
CA ASP A 48 31.79 -16.63 -3.94
C ASP A 48 31.29 -17.55 -5.07
N PRO A 49 31.84 -17.48 -6.29
CA PRO A 49 32.95 -16.63 -6.74
C PRO A 49 32.68 -15.12 -6.57
N ALA A 50 33.73 -14.35 -6.33
CA ALA A 50 33.62 -12.90 -6.19
C ALA A 50 33.31 -12.24 -7.54
N SER A 51 32.64 -11.09 -7.51
CA SER A 51 32.44 -10.27 -8.71
C SER A 51 33.78 -9.91 -9.33
N GLU A 52 33.88 -10.05 -10.65
CA GLU A 52 35.07 -9.76 -11.45
C GLU A 52 36.29 -10.63 -11.06
N SER A 53 36.05 -11.80 -10.43
CA SER A 53 37.12 -12.77 -10.14
C SER A 53 37.42 -13.67 -11.32
N GLU A 54 38.69 -14.03 -11.47
CA GLU A 54 39.16 -15.05 -12.41
C GLU A 54 39.34 -16.38 -11.69
N LEU A 55 38.78 -17.45 -12.27
CA LEU A 55 38.84 -18.80 -11.74
C LEU A 55 39.64 -19.71 -12.67
N GLU A 56 40.54 -20.51 -12.12
CA GLU A 56 41.25 -21.56 -12.86
C GLU A 56 40.45 -22.87 -12.92
N GLN A 57 39.48 -23.04 -12.02
CA GLN A 57 38.68 -24.26 -11.87
C GLN A 57 37.20 -23.93 -11.81
N VAL A 58 36.37 -24.85 -12.29
CA VAL A 58 34.91 -24.74 -12.20
C VAL A 58 34.50 -24.65 -10.72
N PRO A 59 33.78 -23.61 -10.30
CA PRO A 59 33.28 -23.53 -8.93
C PRO A 59 32.27 -24.65 -8.70
N ARG A 60 32.36 -25.36 -7.57
CA ARG A 60 31.38 -26.40 -7.22
C ARG A 60 30.04 -25.82 -6.81
N GLU A 61 30.06 -24.61 -6.24
CA GLU A 61 28.87 -23.92 -5.78
C GLU A 61 29.01 -22.41 -5.94
N LEU A 62 27.87 -21.74 -6.08
CA LEU A 62 27.73 -20.31 -5.89
C LEU A 62 27.26 -20.06 -4.46
N ARG A 63 27.93 -19.18 -3.73
CA ARG A 63 27.52 -18.73 -2.40
C ARG A 63 27.23 -17.24 -2.44
N LEU A 64 26.00 -16.86 -2.18
CA LEU A 64 25.55 -15.47 -2.18
C LEU A 64 25.16 -15.09 -0.75
N THR A 65 25.84 -14.10 -0.18
CA THR A 65 25.55 -13.58 1.17
C THR A 65 24.74 -12.31 1.07
N PHE A 66 23.58 -12.30 1.72
CA PHE A 66 22.69 -11.15 1.76
C PHE A 66 22.72 -10.46 3.12
N TYR A 67 22.29 -9.20 3.15
CA TYR A 67 22.17 -8.46 4.41
C TYR A 67 21.01 -8.98 5.27
N GLU A 68 19.90 -9.36 4.64
CA GLU A 68 18.70 -9.91 5.27
C GLU A 68 18.61 -11.42 5.08
N PRO A 69 17.91 -12.14 5.97
CA PRO A 69 17.55 -13.54 5.74
C PRO A 69 16.92 -13.78 4.38
N VAL A 70 17.36 -14.82 3.69
CA VAL A 70 16.84 -15.23 2.39
C VAL A 70 15.65 -16.17 2.59
N ARG A 71 14.70 -16.12 1.66
CA ARG A 71 13.58 -17.07 1.59
C ARG A 71 13.66 -17.81 0.27
N LEU A 72 13.90 -19.12 0.33
CA LEU A 72 14.13 -19.95 -0.85
C LEU A 72 12.94 -19.88 -1.83
N SER A 73 11.71 -19.95 -1.34
CA SER A 73 10.49 -19.87 -2.17
C SER A 73 10.34 -18.56 -2.97
N PHE A 74 11.09 -17.52 -2.62
CA PHE A 74 11.07 -16.21 -3.31
C PHE A 74 12.38 -15.89 -4.02
N THR A 75 13.33 -16.83 -4.03
CA THR A 75 14.69 -16.59 -4.52
C THR A 75 14.98 -17.45 -5.73
N VAL A 76 15.42 -16.78 -6.80
CA VAL A 76 15.83 -17.41 -8.06
C VAL A 76 17.26 -16.99 -8.33
N VAL A 77 18.10 -17.96 -8.69
CA VAL A 77 19.48 -17.74 -9.15
C VAL A 77 19.63 -18.41 -10.51
N GLU A 78 20.20 -17.67 -11.45
CA GLU A 78 20.43 -18.11 -12.81
C GLU A 78 21.90 -17.85 -13.15
N LEU A 79 22.55 -18.82 -13.76
CA LEU A 79 23.93 -18.71 -14.26
C LEU A 79 23.89 -18.72 -15.78
N PHE A 80 24.57 -17.78 -16.41
CA PHE A 80 24.68 -17.67 -17.86
C PHE A 80 26.13 -17.83 -18.29
N ALA A 81 26.33 -18.63 -19.34
CA ALA A 81 27.61 -18.84 -20.00
C ALA A 81 27.96 -17.66 -20.93
N PRO A 82 29.20 -17.57 -21.46
CA PRO A 82 29.64 -16.45 -22.30
C PRO A 82 28.84 -16.27 -23.60
N ASP A 83 28.23 -17.35 -24.10
CA ASP A 83 27.37 -17.35 -25.29
C ASP A 83 25.92 -16.92 -24.97
N GLY A 84 25.62 -16.55 -23.73
CA GLY A 84 24.29 -16.19 -23.24
C GLY A 84 23.39 -17.38 -22.93
N SER A 85 23.86 -18.62 -23.07
CA SER A 85 23.07 -19.81 -22.72
C SER A 85 23.00 -19.99 -21.20
N GLN A 86 21.85 -20.45 -20.69
CA GLN A 86 21.66 -20.73 -19.27
C GLN A 86 22.39 -22.02 -18.88
N VAL A 87 23.22 -21.93 -17.84
CA VAL A 87 23.87 -23.07 -17.20
C VAL A 87 22.91 -23.67 -16.15
N PRO A 88 22.60 -24.97 -16.21
CA PRO A 88 21.79 -25.63 -15.20
C PRO A 88 22.44 -25.56 -13.82
N LEU A 89 21.64 -25.19 -12.82
CA LEU A 89 22.04 -25.13 -11.41
C LEU A 89 21.27 -26.16 -10.59
N GLY A 90 21.84 -26.60 -9.48
CA GLY A 90 21.14 -27.41 -8.48
C GLY A 90 20.07 -26.61 -7.72
N GLU A 91 19.28 -27.29 -6.88
CA GLU A 91 18.29 -26.62 -6.05
C GLU A 91 18.95 -25.65 -5.04
N PRO A 92 18.47 -24.39 -4.95
CA PRO A 92 18.98 -23.44 -3.98
C PRO A 92 18.69 -23.89 -2.54
N ARG A 93 19.70 -23.82 -1.68
CA ARG A 93 19.59 -24.13 -0.25
C ARG A 93 20.20 -23.02 0.60
N LEU A 94 19.75 -22.92 1.86
CA LEU A 94 20.41 -22.05 2.83
C LEU A 94 21.61 -22.77 3.44
N SER A 95 22.66 -22.02 3.75
CA SER A 95 23.80 -22.52 4.53
C SER A 95 23.34 -22.96 5.93
N GLU A 96 23.89 -24.06 6.45
CA GLU A 96 23.62 -24.50 7.82
C GLU A 96 24.02 -23.47 8.88
N ALA A 97 25.03 -22.64 8.57
CA ALA A 97 25.55 -21.62 9.48
C ALA A 97 24.74 -20.32 9.49
N SER A 98 23.96 -20.01 8.44
CA SER A 98 23.24 -18.74 8.33
C SER A 98 22.14 -18.77 7.29
N ASP A 99 20.96 -18.26 7.67
CA ASP A 99 19.81 -18.04 6.77
C ASP A 99 19.99 -16.87 5.79
N ARG A 100 21.13 -16.18 5.85
CA ARG A 100 21.52 -15.09 4.94
C ARG A 100 22.41 -15.54 3.79
N VAL A 101 22.91 -16.77 3.85
CA VAL A 101 23.82 -17.32 2.85
C VAL A 101 23.08 -18.34 2.02
N LEU A 102 22.84 -17.99 0.76
CA LEU A 102 22.29 -18.88 -0.25
C LEU A 102 23.42 -19.66 -0.91
N VAL A 103 23.23 -20.97 -1.05
CA VAL A 103 24.16 -21.88 -1.71
C VAL A 103 23.45 -22.58 -2.85
N VAL A 104 24.04 -22.54 -4.04
CA VAL A 104 23.50 -23.19 -5.25
C VAL A 104 24.60 -24.01 -5.89
N GLN A 105 24.37 -25.30 -6.14
CA GLN A 105 25.39 -26.15 -6.76
C GLN A 105 25.51 -25.83 -8.25
N VAL A 106 26.74 -25.81 -8.76
CA VAL A 106 27.05 -25.64 -10.18
C VAL A 106 27.46 -27.00 -10.74
N GLY A 107 26.96 -27.33 -11.93
CA GLY A 107 27.36 -28.57 -12.60
C GLY A 107 28.85 -28.60 -12.96
N ASP A 108 29.43 -29.79 -13.07
CA ASP A 108 30.87 -29.99 -13.27
C ASP A 108 31.41 -29.48 -14.63
N LEU A 109 30.54 -29.09 -15.55
CA LEU A 109 30.88 -28.70 -16.93
C LEU A 109 30.26 -27.35 -17.28
N ILE A 110 31.03 -26.29 -17.07
CA ILE A 110 30.74 -24.95 -17.61
C ILE A 110 31.87 -24.56 -18.57
N ARG A 111 31.55 -23.78 -19.60
CA ARG A 111 32.54 -23.37 -20.61
C ARG A 111 33.56 -22.42 -19.99
N SER A 112 34.74 -22.24 -20.58
CA SER A 112 35.62 -21.12 -20.21
C SER A 112 35.06 -19.80 -20.75
N GLY A 113 35.39 -18.68 -20.10
CA GLY A 113 34.99 -17.32 -20.42
C GLY A 113 34.15 -16.65 -19.33
N SER A 114 33.60 -15.49 -19.66
CA SER A 114 32.81 -14.68 -18.72
C SER A 114 31.42 -15.27 -18.43
N HIS A 115 31.17 -15.59 -17.17
CA HIS A 115 29.89 -16.09 -16.67
C HIS A 115 29.16 -14.99 -15.93
N THR A 116 27.86 -14.89 -16.15
CA THR A 116 27.01 -13.93 -15.42
C THR A 116 26.09 -14.66 -14.46
N VAL A 117 26.17 -14.33 -13.18
CA VAL A 117 25.21 -14.76 -12.15
C VAL A 117 24.15 -13.69 -12.00
N ARG A 118 22.90 -14.07 -12.24
CA ARG A 118 21.71 -13.24 -11.99
C ARG A 118 20.97 -13.80 -10.79
N TRP A 119 20.48 -12.92 -9.94
CA TRP A 119 19.67 -13.30 -8.79
C TRP A 119 18.48 -12.36 -8.64
N ARG A 120 17.39 -12.92 -8.14
CA ARG A 120 16.21 -12.18 -7.71
C ARG A 120 15.73 -12.77 -6.39
N THR A 121 15.43 -11.92 -5.43
CA THR A 121 14.89 -12.31 -4.13
C THR A 121 13.87 -11.28 -3.66
N THR A 122 13.28 -11.48 -2.49
CA THR A 122 12.25 -10.60 -1.95
C THR A 122 12.56 -10.22 -0.51
N GLY A 123 12.57 -8.91 -0.25
CA GLY A 123 12.85 -8.38 1.09
C GLY A 123 11.73 -8.71 2.08
N ALA A 124 11.94 -8.44 3.37
CA ALA A 124 10.93 -8.72 4.39
C ALA A 124 9.57 -8.01 4.18
N ASP A 125 9.50 -6.97 3.33
CA ASP A 125 8.29 -6.24 2.97
C ASP A 125 7.58 -6.73 1.69
N GLY A 126 8.10 -7.78 1.06
CA GLY A 126 7.51 -8.34 -0.16
C GLY A 126 7.93 -7.64 -1.44
N HIS A 127 8.88 -6.69 -1.39
CA HIS A 127 9.44 -6.07 -2.59
C HIS A 127 10.52 -6.91 -3.23
N PRO A 128 10.42 -7.19 -4.55
CA PRO A 128 11.45 -7.89 -5.27
C PRO A 128 12.72 -7.02 -5.38
N VAL A 129 13.87 -7.64 -5.15
CA VAL A 129 15.19 -7.06 -5.42
C VAL A 129 15.92 -7.98 -6.37
N GLU A 130 16.60 -7.40 -7.35
CA GLU A 130 17.38 -8.13 -8.33
C GLU A 130 18.79 -7.55 -8.46
N GLY A 131 19.72 -8.40 -8.90
CA GLY A 131 21.08 -8.01 -9.18
C GLY A 131 21.77 -9.00 -10.09
N ALA A 132 22.93 -8.59 -10.59
CA ALA A 132 23.79 -9.42 -11.41
C ALA A 132 25.25 -9.12 -11.07
N TYR A 133 26.11 -10.12 -11.17
CA TYR A 133 27.55 -9.99 -11.17
C TYR A 133 28.15 -11.00 -12.15
N ALA A 134 29.40 -10.79 -12.55
CA ALA A 134 30.12 -11.73 -13.41
C ALA A 134 31.40 -12.25 -12.76
N PHE A 135 31.87 -13.41 -13.22
CA PHE A 135 33.18 -13.97 -12.94
C PHE A 135 33.71 -14.63 -14.22
N ASP A 136 35.02 -14.73 -14.36
CA ASP A 136 35.65 -15.31 -15.55
C ASP A 136 36.24 -16.69 -15.24
N LEU A 137 35.92 -17.70 -16.05
CA LEU A 137 36.56 -19.01 -15.96
C LEU A 137 37.67 -19.10 -17.02
N LEU A 138 38.91 -19.20 -16.59
CA LEU A 138 40.06 -19.30 -17.49
C LEU A 138 40.00 -20.59 -18.30
N PRO A 139 40.50 -20.60 -19.55
CA PRO A 139 40.66 -21.83 -20.31
C PRO A 139 41.56 -22.78 -19.51
N VAL A 140 41.11 -24.03 -19.33
CA VAL A 140 42.01 -25.08 -18.83
C VAL A 140 43.12 -25.19 -19.87
N ALA A 141 44.32 -24.73 -19.50
CA ALA A 141 45.51 -25.02 -20.28
C ALA A 141 45.68 -26.54 -20.22
N LEU A 142 45.21 -27.25 -21.24
CA LEU A 142 45.79 -28.54 -21.56
C LEU A 142 47.27 -28.23 -21.75
N GLU A 143 48.11 -28.75 -20.86
CA GLU A 143 49.55 -28.70 -21.02
C GLU A 143 49.85 -29.23 -22.43
N SER A 144 50.00 -28.30 -23.37
CA SER A 144 50.42 -28.62 -24.72
C SER A 144 51.87 -28.98 -24.59
N GLU A 145 52.11 -30.27 -24.66
CA GLU A 145 53.41 -30.84 -24.95
C GLU A 145 54.07 -30.02 -26.09
N ALA A 146 55.31 -29.60 -25.83
CA ALA A 146 56.25 -28.96 -26.74
C ALA A 146 55.90 -27.57 -27.32
N ALA A 147 56.58 -26.57 -26.77
CA ALA A 147 56.83 -25.29 -27.43
C ALA A 147 57.52 -25.49 -28.79
N ALA A 148 56.86 -25.04 -29.86
CA ALA A 148 57.51 -24.63 -31.09
C ALA A 148 57.32 -23.12 -31.25
N PRO A 149 58.34 -22.35 -31.66
CA PRO A 149 58.23 -20.89 -31.75
C PRO A 149 57.36 -20.53 -32.96
N HIS A 150 56.12 -20.07 -32.70
CA HIS A 150 55.29 -19.48 -33.74
C HIS A 150 55.62 -17.99 -33.87
N ALA A 151 55.94 -17.60 -35.11
CA ALA A 151 56.27 -16.25 -35.51
C ALA A 151 55.13 -15.28 -35.19
N ALA A 152 55.50 -14.05 -34.83
CA ALA A 152 54.57 -12.95 -34.60
C ALA A 152 53.76 -12.65 -35.87
N ASP A 153 52.44 -12.69 -35.75
CA ASP A 153 51.48 -12.11 -36.69
C ASP A 153 50.80 -10.92 -35.99
N PRO A 154 50.79 -9.70 -36.58
CA PRO A 154 50.25 -8.52 -35.92
C PRO A 154 48.78 -8.31 -36.29
N ALA A 155 47.88 -8.62 -35.35
CA ALA A 155 46.60 -7.92 -35.13
C ALA A 155 45.75 -8.69 -34.10
N GLN A 156 46.09 -8.58 -32.81
CA GLN A 156 45.07 -8.71 -31.78
C GLN A 156 44.42 -7.34 -31.66
N GLU A 157 43.16 -7.26 -32.09
CA GLU A 157 42.31 -6.13 -31.73
C GLU A 157 42.26 -6.02 -30.19
N PRO A 158 42.39 -4.81 -29.63
CA PRO A 158 42.38 -4.64 -28.20
C PRO A 158 41.02 -5.11 -27.66
N VAL A 159 41.06 -6.06 -26.73
CA VAL A 159 39.92 -6.35 -25.86
C VAL A 159 39.55 -5.02 -25.21
N PRO A 160 38.32 -4.52 -25.39
CA PRO A 160 37.93 -3.27 -24.73
C PRO A 160 38.04 -3.48 -23.22
N GLU A 161 38.77 -2.63 -22.52
CA GLU A 161 38.61 -2.39 -21.07
C GLU A 161 37.22 -1.75 -20.82
N GLY A 162 36.17 -2.46 -21.20
CA GLY A 162 34.79 -2.11 -20.93
C GLY A 162 34.43 -2.72 -19.59
N GLY A 163 34.32 -1.88 -18.56
CA GLY A 163 33.74 -2.28 -17.29
C GLY A 163 32.41 -3.02 -17.52
N PHE A 164 32.17 -4.05 -16.71
CA PHE A 164 31.00 -4.92 -16.81
C PHE A 164 29.71 -4.13 -17.03
N VAL A 165 29.19 -4.17 -18.27
CA VAL A 165 27.83 -3.72 -18.58
C VAL A 165 26.99 -5.00 -18.61
N PRO A 166 26.23 -5.31 -17.56
CA PRO A 166 25.35 -6.48 -17.60
C PRO A 166 24.43 -6.34 -18.82
N PRO A 167 24.17 -7.44 -19.57
CA PRO A 167 23.20 -7.40 -20.64
C PRO A 167 21.88 -6.84 -20.09
N PRO A 168 21.18 -5.94 -20.83
CA PRO A 168 19.95 -5.36 -20.34
C PRO A 168 18.97 -6.48 -19.95
N LEU A 169 18.33 -6.35 -18.78
CA LEU A 169 17.35 -7.27 -18.18
C LEU A 169 16.03 -7.35 -19.00
N LEU A 170 16.13 -7.50 -20.32
CA LEU A 170 15.03 -7.32 -21.27
C LEU A 170 13.94 -8.40 -21.18
N GLU A 171 14.16 -9.53 -20.51
CA GLU A 171 13.21 -10.65 -20.52
C GLU A 171 12.19 -10.68 -19.37
N ARG A 172 12.38 -9.95 -18.27
CA ARG A 172 11.44 -9.94 -17.14
C ARG A 172 10.90 -8.55 -16.87
N SER A 173 9.78 -8.24 -17.53
CA SER A 173 9.17 -6.91 -17.58
C SER A 173 8.08 -6.67 -16.53
N PHE A 174 7.76 -7.66 -15.67
CA PHE A 174 6.65 -7.54 -14.73
C PHE A 174 7.13 -7.35 -13.28
N ASP A 175 6.75 -6.24 -12.69
CA ASP A 175 7.21 -5.81 -11.37
C ASP A 175 6.10 -5.08 -10.59
N ALA A 176 6.44 -4.54 -9.42
CA ALA A 176 5.50 -3.78 -8.60
C ALA A 176 5.04 -2.46 -9.27
N SER A 177 5.82 -1.90 -10.21
CA SER A 177 5.47 -0.67 -10.93
C SER A 177 4.51 -0.90 -12.10
N SER A 178 4.35 -2.15 -12.53
CA SER A 178 3.51 -2.56 -13.64
C SER A 178 2.03 -2.18 -13.42
N TRP A 179 1.38 -1.67 -14.48
CA TRP A 179 0.02 -1.14 -14.38
C TRP A 179 -1.02 -2.13 -13.82
N PRO A 180 -0.99 -3.46 -14.10
CA PRO A 180 -1.98 -4.39 -13.52
C PRO A 180 -1.85 -4.46 -12.00
N PHE A 181 -0.60 -4.42 -11.51
CA PHE A 181 -0.25 -4.46 -10.09
C PHE A 181 -0.73 -3.20 -9.36
N VAL A 182 -0.50 -2.02 -9.95
CA VAL A 182 -1.03 -0.74 -9.43
C VAL A 182 -2.55 -0.73 -9.46
N LEU A 183 -3.18 -1.21 -10.54
CA LEU A 183 -4.62 -1.22 -10.70
C LEU A 183 -5.32 -2.11 -9.66
N THR A 184 -4.84 -3.34 -9.43
CA THR A 184 -5.45 -4.23 -8.43
C THR A 184 -5.34 -3.67 -7.00
N ARG A 185 -4.26 -2.95 -6.70
CA ARG A 185 -4.08 -2.28 -5.41
C ARG A 185 -5.00 -1.09 -5.28
N TRP A 186 -5.15 -0.29 -6.34
CA TRP A 186 -6.10 0.81 -6.38
C TRP A 186 -7.53 0.33 -6.13
N ILE A 187 -7.97 -0.74 -6.80
CA ILE A 187 -9.29 -1.36 -6.58
C ILE A 187 -9.45 -1.83 -5.13
N SER A 188 -8.43 -2.47 -4.55
CA SER A 188 -8.46 -2.90 -3.15
C SER A 188 -8.58 -1.73 -2.18
N LEU A 189 -7.83 -0.64 -2.41
CA LEU A 189 -7.89 0.57 -1.59
C LEU A 189 -9.23 1.29 -1.73
N LEU A 190 -9.80 1.34 -2.93
CA LEU A 190 -11.14 1.89 -3.16
C LEU A 190 -12.21 1.12 -2.40
N ALA A 191 -12.18 -0.20 -2.52
CA ALA A 191 -13.11 -1.10 -1.84
C ALA A 191 -13.02 -0.95 -0.31
N LEU A 192 -11.81 -0.96 0.25
CA LEU A 192 -11.57 -0.78 1.68
C LEU A 192 -11.99 0.62 2.17
N THR A 193 -11.67 1.66 1.41
CA THR A 193 -12.05 3.04 1.77
C THR A 193 -13.57 3.19 1.75
N GLY A 194 -14.26 2.64 0.72
CA GLY A 194 -15.72 2.69 0.59
C GLY A 194 -16.46 1.95 1.69
N LEU A 195 -16.01 0.74 2.08
CA LEU A 195 -16.65 -0.01 3.17
C LEU A 195 -16.46 0.66 4.54
N LEU A 196 -15.26 1.21 4.80
CA LEU A 196 -15.00 1.98 6.03
C LEU A 196 -15.83 3.27 6.05
N GLY A 197 -15.97 3.90 4.88
CA GLY A 197 -16.86 5.03 4.66
C GLY A 197 -18.31 4.72 5.03
N ALA A 198 -18.85 3.59 4.59
CA ALA A 198 -20.22 3.18 4.93
C ALA A 198 -20.41 2.98 6.45
N LEU A 199 -19.43 2.41 7.15
CA LEU A 199 -19.44 2.23 8.61
C LEU A 199 -19.43 3.58 9.34
N VAL A 200 -18.47 4.45 9.01
CA VAL A 200 -18.32 5.77 9.63
C VAL A 200 -19.54 6.63 9.34
N PHE A 201 -20.07 6.58 8.11
CA PHE A 201 -21.26 7.32 7.74
C PHE A 201 -22.48 6.85 8.53
N ARG A 202 -22.66 5.53 8.70
CA ARG A 202 -23.77 4.99 9.50
C ARG A 202 -23.69 5.41 10.97
N VAL A 203 -22.51 5.31 11.59
CA VAL A 203 -22.34 5.48 13.04
C VAL A 203 -22.15 6.95 13.42
N GLY A 204 -21.39 7.71 12.64
CA GLY A 204 -21.10 9.12 12.93
C GLY A 204 -22.10 10.08 12.29
N VAL A 205 -22.33 9.96 10.98
CA VAL A 205 -23.06 10.97 10.21
C VAL A 205 -24.57 10.78 10.31
N LEU A 206 -25.07 9.60 9.93
CA LEU A 206 -26.50 9.31 9.93
C LEU A 206 -27.08 9.39 11.34
N ALA A 207 -26.38 8.84 12.33
CA ALA A 207 -26.83 8.92 13.73
C ALA A 207 -26.91 10.38 14.23
N ALA A 208 -25.92 11.22 13.91
CA ALA A 208 -25.94 12.63 14.29
C ALA A 208 -27.01 13.43 13.52
N ALA A 209 -27.22 13.13 12.24
CA ALA A 209 -28.24 13.78 11.43
C ALA A 209 -29.66 13.40 11.90
N SER A 210 -29.93 12.11 12.18
CA SER A 210 -31.21 11.64 12.74
C SER A 210 -31.55 12.30 14.07
N ARG A 211 -30.54 12.57 14.91
CA ARG A 211 -30.76 13.26 16.19
C ARG A 211 -31.28 14.68 16.01
N ASN A 212 -30.83 15.36 14.96
CA ASN A 212 -31.07 16.79 14.74
C ASN A 212 -32.12 17.11 13.66
N SER A 213 -32.60 16.11 12.91
CA SER A 213 -33.60 16.29 11.86
C SER A 213 -34.65 15.18 11.90
N GLY A 214 -35.92 15.56 12.04
CA GLY A 214 -37.06 14.65 11.96
C GLY A 214 -37.18 13.97 10.59
N ALA A 215 -36.88 14.71 9.51
CA ALA A 215 -36.91 14.20 8.14
C ALA A 215 -35.91 13.04 7.93
N VAL A 216 -34.69 13.18 8.47
CA VAL A 216 -33.67 12.12 8.41
C VAL A 216 -34.06 10.94 9.29
N ARG A 217 -34.56 11.22 10.51
CA ARG A 217 -34.97 10.18 11.46
C ARG A 217 -36.08 9.28 10.91
N ALA A 218 -37.06 9.85 10.21
CA ALA A 218 -38.16 9.11 9.59
C ALA A 218 -37.67 8.07 8.56
N HIS A 219 -36.52 8.32 7.93
CA HIS A 219 -35.97 7.49 6.86
C HIS A 219 -34.70 6.71 7.26
N GLU A 220 -34.25 6.81 8.52
CA GLU A 220 -32.99 6.23 8.98
C GLU A 220 -32.87 4.74 8.66
N ALA A 221 -33.93 3.96 8.85
CA ALA A 221 -33.92 2.52 8.59
C ALA A 221 -33.73 2.20 7.09
N GLY A 222 -34.32 3.00 6.20
CA GLY A 222 -34.13 2.88 4.76
C GLY A 222 -32.69 3.22 4.35
N TRP A 223 -32.19 4.36 4.81
CA TRP A 223 -30.85 4.84 4.47
C TRP A 223 -29.76 3.94 5.06
N SER A 224 -29.99 3.39 6.26
CA SER A 224 -29.11 2.37 6.84
C SER A 224 -29.04 1.12 5.96
N ARG A 225 -30.15 0.68 5.35
CA ARG A 225 -30.12 -0.48 4.43
C ARG A 225 -29.35 -0.17 3.15
N GLU A 226 -29.50 1.03 2.59
CA GLU A 226 -28.73 1.44 1.41
C GLU A 226 -27.22 1.58 1.70
N LEU A 227 -26.84 2.10 2.87
CA LEU A 227 -25.45 2.11 3.33
C LEU A 227 -24.90 0.69 3.53
N ALA A 228 -25.70 -0.23 4.04
CA ALA A 228 -25.29 -1.63 4.18
C ALA A 228 -25.06 -2.30 2.82
N LYS A 229 -25.91 -2.01 1.81
CA LYS A 229 -25.70 -2.48 0.43
C LYS A 229 -24.42 -1.91 -0.17
N LEU A 230 -24.14 -0.62 0.04
CA LEU A 230 -22.89 0.00 -0.39
C LEU A 230 -21.68 -0.72 0.22
N GLY A 231 -21.69 -0.92 1.54
CA GLY A 231 -20.64 -1.64 2.25
C GLY A 231 -20.48 -3.08 1.77
N LEU A 232 -21.60 -3.79 1.49
CA LEU A 232 -21.59 -5.14 0.94
C LEU A 232 -20.94 -5.19 -0.45
N TRP A 233 -21.30 -4.28 -1.35
CA TRP A 233 -20.68 -4.20 -2.69
C TRP A 233 -19.20 -3.88 -2.63
N CYS A 234 -18.79 -2.97 -1.74
CA CYS A 234 -17.37 -2.71 -1.50
C CYS A 234 -16.65 -3.95 -0.96
N ALA A 235 -17.27 -4.71 -0.04
CA ALA A 235 -16.69 -5.94 0.49
C ALA A 235 -16.59 -7.06 -0.56
N ILE A 236 -17.58 -7.19 -1.45
CA ILE A 236 -17.54 -8.12 -2.59
C ILE A 236 -16.44 -7.71 -3.57
N LEU A 237 -16.31 -6.41 -3.88
CA LEU A 237 -15.23 -5.92 -4.74
C LEU A 237 -13.86 -6.24 -4.14
N LEU A 238 -13.70 -6.08 -2.82
CA LEU A 238 -12.48 -6.46 -2.12
C LEU A 238 -12.21 -7.97 -2.21
N LEU A 239 -13.25 -8.81 -2.02
CA LEU A 239 -13.15 -10.27 -2.18
C LEU A 239 -12.65 -10.65 -3.57
N LEU A 240 -13.25 -10.08 -4.62
CA LEU A 240 -12.90 -10.38 -6.01
C LEU A 240 -11.51 -9.87 -6.39
N ALA A 241 -11.08 -8.73 -5.85
CA ALA A 241 -9.75 -8.18 -6.09
C ALA A 241 -8.63 -8.95 -5.37
N THR A 242 -8.94 -9.64 -4.26
CA THR A 242 -7.95 -10.33 -3.43
C THR A 242 -7.16 -11.43 -4.16
N PRO A 243 -7.78 -12.41 -4.85
CA PRO A 243 -7.04 -13.46 -5.55
C PRO A 243 -6.24 -12.90 -6.72
N VAL A 244 -6.78 -11.91 -7.44
CA VAL A 244 -6.05 -11.22 -8.52
C VAL A 244 -4.81 -10.52 -7.96
N ARG A 245 -4.95 -9.83 -6.81
CA ARG A 245 -3.81 -9.20 -6.13
C ARG A 245 -2.77 -10.23 -5.69
N LEU A 246 -3.19 -11.39 -5.20
CA LEU A 246 -2.30 -12.47 -4.76
C LEU A 246 -1.49 -13.02 -5.93
N VAL A 247 -2.15 -13.30 -7.06
CA VAL A 247 -1.51 -13.75 -8.29
C VAL A 247 -0.52 -12.72 -8.83
N LEU A 248 -0.94 -11.45 -8.93
CA LEU A 248 -0.06 -10.37 -9.41
C LEU A 248 1.11 -10.11 -8.45
N GLN A 249 0.94 -10.35 -7.15
CA GLN A 249 2.03 -10.27 -6.20
C GLN A 249 3.07 -11.39 -6.41
N ALA A 250 2.62 -12.63 -6.60
CA ALA A 250 3.50 -13.76 -6.89
C ALA A 250 4.20 -13.60 -8.25
N ALA A 251 3.49 -13.13 -9.28
CA ALA A 251 4.06 -12.77 -10.59
C ALA A 251 5.14 -11.70 -10.45
N GLY A 252 4.89 -10.65 -9.64
CA GLY A 252 5.87 -9.60 -9.38
C GLY A 252 7.14 -10.12 -8.69
N ILE A 253 7.02 -11.11 -7.79
CA ILE A 253 8.18 -11.78 -7.17
C ILE A 253 8.99 -12.53 -8.23
N ARG A 254 8.34 -13.26 -9.14
CA ARG A 254 9.03 -14.01 -10.21
C ARG A 254 9.63 -13.10 -11.29
N GLY A 255 9.05 -11.92 -11.50
CA GLY A 255 9.42 -11.01 -12.59
C GLY A 255 8.69 -11.31 -13.91
N GLU A 256 7.71 -12.22 -13.90
CA GLU A 256 7.01 -12.70 -15.09
C GLU A 256 5.50 -12.72 -14.87
N LEU A 257 4.73 -12.36 -15.88
CA LEU A 257 3.27 -12.44 -15.84
C LEU A 257 2.82 -13.84 -16.26
N ALA A 258 3.06 -14.83 -15.41
CA ALA A 258 2.64 -16.22 -15.58
C ALA A 258 1.71 -16.67 -14.45
N VAL A 259 1.01 -17.80 -14.64
CA VAL A 259 0.23 -18.43 -13.57
C VAL A 259 1.22 -18.96 -12.51
N PRO A 260 1.21 -18.44 -11.29
CA PRO A 260 2.15 -18.88 -10.26
C PRO A 260 1.81 -20.28 -9.76
N GLU A 261 2.84 -21.01 -9.34
CA GLU A 261 2.69 -22.30 -8.68
C GLU A 261 2.00 -22.13 -7.31
N LEU A 262 1.29 -23.19 -6.86
CA LEU A 262 0.50 -23.14 -5.64
C LEU A 262 1.36 -22.93 -4.39
N ASP A 263 2.55 -23.51 -4.36
CA ASP A 263 3.54 -23.36 -3.29
C ASP A 263 4.00 -21.91 -3.13
N LEU A 264 4.22 -21.17 -4.23
CA LEU A 264 4.56 -19.76 -4.22
C LEU A 264 3.38 -18.93 -3.71
N LEU A 265 2.14 -19.23 -4.13
CA LEU A 265 0.95 -18.55 -3.63
C LEU A 265 0.76 -18.77 -2.12
N VAL A 266 0.95 -19.99 -1.64
CA VAL A 266 0.89 -20.33 -0.20
C VAL A 266 2.01 -19.61 0.55
N SER A 267 3.23 -19.59 -0.01
CA SER A 267 4.37 -18.88 0.58
C SER A 267 4.09 -17.39 0.71
N VAL A 268 3.56 -16.75 -0.34
CA VAL A 268 3.15 -15.34 -0.30
C VAL A 268 2.09 -15.08 0.77
N ALA A 269 1.10 -15.97 0.87
CA ALA A 269 -0.02 -15.80 1.78
C ALA A 269 0.29 -16.12 3.24
N SER A 270 1.39 -16.80 3.56
CA SER A 270 1.66 -17.32 4.91
C SER A 270 3.01 -16.93 5.51
N THR A 271 3.95 -16.39 4.72
CA THR A 271 5.32 -16.14 5.20
C THR A 271 5.45 -14.81 5.91
N GLY A 272 5.92 -14.85 7.16
CA GLY A 272 6.32 -13.69 7.94
C GLY A 272 5.17 -12.74 8.32
N ALA A 273 5.53 -11.52 8.75
CA ALA A 273 4.55 -10.49 9.07
C ALA A 273 3.73 -10.09 7.83
N TRP A 274 4.33 -10.19 6.65
CA TRP A 274 3.69 -9.97 5.37
C TRP A 274 2.53 -10.94 5.09
N GLY A 275 2.76 -12.24 5.25
CA GLY A 275 1.74 -13.28 5.15
C GLY A 275 0.56 -13.07 6.11
N SER A 276 0.84 -12.58 7.34
CA SER A 276 -0.22 -12.31 8.32
C SER A 276 -1.28 -11.31 7.81
N GLY A 277 -0.90 -10.36 6.94
CA GLY A 277 -1.83 -9.44 6.29
C GLY A 277 -2.78 -10.14 5.32
N TRP A 278 -2.29 -11.13 4.57
CA TRP A 278 -3.10 -11.95 3.67
C TRP A 278 -4.09 -12.84 4.44
N ILE A 279 -3.63 -13.48 5.52
CA ILE A 279 -4.49 -14.29 6.39
C ILE A 279 -5.58 -13.40 7.02
N LEU A 280 -5.20 -12.23 7.55
CA LEU A 280 -6.15 -11.29 8.12
C LEU A 280 -7.19 -10.82 7.09
N GLN A 281 -6.78 -10.57 5.84
CA GLN A 281 -7.71 -10.22 4.78
C GLN A 281 -8.65 -11.37 4.43
N ALA A 282 -8.12 -12.60 4.30
CA ALA A 282 -8.91 -13.79 4.01
C ALA A 282 -9.96 -14.09 5.09
N MET A 283 -9.64 -13.81 6.37
CA MET A 283 -10.59 -13.95 7.48
C MET A 283 -11.54 -12.75 7.61
N GLY A 284 -11.03 -11.52 7.42
CA GLY A 284 -11.79 -10.30 7.65
C GLY A 284 -12.86 -10.02 6.58
N VAL A 285 -12.60 -10.35 5.31
CA VAL A 285 -13.53 -10.10 4.21
C VAL A 285 -14.86 -10.87 4.39
N PRO A 286 -14.88 -12.19 4.67
CA PRO A 286 -16.11 -12.92 4.98
C PRO A 286 -16.88 -12.33 6.16
N VAL A 287 -16.19 -11.95 7.24
CA VAL A 287 -16.80 -11.32 8.42
C VAL A 287 -17.53 -10.03 8.05
N VAL A 288 -16.90 -9.18 7.25
CA VAL A 288 -17.50 -7.93 6.77
C VAL A 288 -18.67 -8.17 5.81
N ILE A 289 -18.55 -9.15 4.91
CA ILE A 289 -19.64 -9.55 3.99
C ILE A 289 -20.86 -10.02 4.78
N VAL A 290 -20.68 -10.95 5.73
CA VAL A 290 -21.76 -11.44 6.59
C VAL A 290 -22.35 -10.30 7.43
N GLY A 291 -21.49 -9.44 7.98
CA GLY A 291 -21.91 -8.26 8.74
C GLY A 291 -22.81 -7.33 7.94
N PHE A 292 -22.36 -6.90 6.75
CA PHE A 292 -23.17 -6.04 5.90
C PHE A 292 -24.42 -6.74 5.36
N TRP A 293 -24.34 -8.03 5.01
CA TRP A 293 -25.51 -8.81 4.61
C TRP A 293 -26.57 -8.85 5.71
N LEU A 294 -26.20 -9.16 6.95
CA LEU A 294 -27.11 -9.08 8.11
C LEU A 294 -27.66 -7.67 8.30
N ALA A 295 -26.84 -6.64 8.11
CA ALA A 295 -27.27 -5.25 8.18
C ALA A 295 -28.29 -4.87 7.07
N THR A 296 -28.17 -5.43 5.86
CA THR A 296 -29.19 -5.24 4.80
C THR A 296 -30.55 -5.82 5.19
N ARG A 297 -30.54 -6.89 6.00
CA ARG A 297 -31.74 -7.53 6.57
C ARG A 297 -32.27 -6.83 7.82
N GLY A 298 -31.61 -5.77 8.29
CA GLY A 298 -32.05 -4.97 9.44
C GLY A 298 -31.51 -5.45 10.79
N HIS A 299 -30.63 -6.46 10.83
CA HIS A 299 -30.04 -6.91 12.09
C HIS A 299 -28.97 -5.94 12.60
N ARG A 300 -29.18 -5.34 13.78
CA ARG A 300 -28.20 -4.44 14.44
C ARG A 300 -26.83 -5.07 14.64
N PHE A 301 -26.80 -6.38 14.89
CA PHE A 301 -25.55 -7.15 15.06
C PHE A 301 -24.69 -7.15 13.78
N GLY A 302 -25.31 -7.06 12.59
CA GLY A 302 -24.60 -6.99 11.33
C GLY A 302 -23.63 -5.79 11.26
N TRP A 303 -24.04 -4.63 11.77
CA TRP A 303 -23.17 -3.45 11.84
C TRP A 303 -21.99 -3.61 12.80
N ALA A 304 -22.21 -4.28 13.94
CA ALA A 304 -21.14 -4.56 14.90
C ALA A 304 -20.11 -5.52 14.28
N LEU A 305 -20.58 -6.58 13.62
CA LEU A 305 -19.74 -7.55 12.94
C LEU A 305 -18.94 -6.90 11.79
N ALA A 306 -19.60 -6.08 10.96
CA ALA A 306 -18.94 -5.33 9.90
C ALA A 306 -17.93 -4.32 10.44
N ALA A 307 -18.19 -3.68 11.58
CA ALA A 307 -17.25 -2.76 12.22
C ALA A 307 -15.99 -3.47 12.74
N VAL A 308 -16.14 -4.61 13.44
CA VAL A 308 -15.01 -5.42 13.91
C VAL A 308 -14.16 -5.90 12.73
N GLY A 309 -14.80 -6.46 11.70
CA GLY A 309 -14.11 -6.88 10.49
C GLY A 309 -13.44 -5.72 9.73
N GLY A 310 -14.12 -4.57 9.61
CA GLY A 310 -13.59 -3.39 8.94
C GLY A 310 -12.38 -2.78 9.64
N VAL A 311 -12.40 -2.69 10.96
CA VAL A 311 -11.24 -2.25 11.75
C VAL A 311 -10.08 -3.24 11.61
N GLY A 312 -10.35 -4.55 11.62
CA GLY A 312 -9.34 -5.56 11.33
C GLY A 312 -8.73 -5.40 9.93
N LEU A 313 -9.57 -5.18 8.91
CA LEU A 313 -9.11 -4.96 7.53
C LEU A 313 -8.30 -3.67 7.36
N ALA A 314 -8.45 -2.67 8.24
CA ALA A 314 -7.62 -1.46 8.20
C ALA A 314 -6.15 -1.73 8.57
N LEU A 315 -5.85 -2.84 9.26
CA LEU A 315 -4.47 -3.27 9.55
C LEU A 315 -3.81 -3.94 8.34
N VAL A 316 -4.59 -4.45 7.39
CA VAL A 316 -4.06 -5.24 6.26
C VAL A 316 -3.01 -4.47 5.45
N PRO A 317 -3.24 -3.20 5.02
CA PRO A 317 -2.21 -2.46 4.29
C PRO A 317 -0.91 -2.25 5.07
N ALA A 318 -0.97 -2.27 6.41
CA ALA A 318 0.22 -2.14 7.26
C ALA A 318 1.01 -3.46 7.30
N LEU A 319 0.29 -4.57 7.43
CA LEU A 319 0.87 -5.91 7.51
C LEU A 319 1.38 -6.40 6.16
N SER A 320 0.67 -6.08 5.06
CA SER A 320 1.03 -6.50 3.70
C SER A 320 1.88 -5.46 2.94
N GLY A 321 2.60 -4.59 3.65
CA GLY A 321 3.39 -3.50 3.06
C GLY A 321 4.55 -3.08 3.96
N HIS A 322 5.15 -1.91 3.67
CA HIS A 322 6.40 -1.48 4.32
C HIS A 322 6.36 -1.38 5.85
N ALA A 323 5.19 -1.11 6.44
CA ALA A 323 5.09 -0.89 7.88
C ALA A 323 5.46 -2.15 8.70
N ALA A 324 5.21 -3.35 8.18
CA ALA A 324 5.55 -4.59 8.85
C ALA A 324 6.89 -5.20 8.42
N GLY A 325 7.35 -4.93 7.20
CA GLY A 325 8.55 -5.56 6.65
C GLY A 325 9.80 -4.69 6.56
N ALA A 326 9.66 -3.36 6.44
CA ALA A 326 10.79 -2.46 6.13
C ALA A 326 10.96 -1.29 7.12
N SER A 327 10.02 -1.09 8.03
CA SER A 327 10.09 0.00 9.00
C SER A 327 11.08 -0.30 10.12
N ALA A 328 11.90 0.70 10.48
CA ALA A 328 12.76 0.64 11.67
C ALA A 328 11.98 0.60 13.00
N ALA A 329 10.69 0.99 12.99
CA ALA A 329 9.85 1.05 14.17
C ALA A 329 8.43 0.48 13.91
N PRO A 330 8.30 -0.84 13.65
CA PRO A 330 7.04 -1.46 13.26
C PRO A 330 5.94 -1.31 14.31
N LEU A 331 6.31 -1.26 15.60
CA LEU A 331 5.37 -1.02 16.71
C LEU A 331 4.68 0.35 16.65
N LEU A 332 5.27 1.33 15.96
CA LEU A 332 4.70 2.67 15.78
C LEU A 332 4.05 2.82 14.41
N THR A 333 4.68 2.30 13.35
CA THR A 333 4.21 2.48 11.97
C THR A 333 3.00 1.60 11.63
N ILE A 334 2.86 0.41 12.22
CA ILE A 334 1.66 -0.44 11.99
C ILE A 334 0.40 0.23 12.53
N PRO A 335 0.32 0.69 13.81
CA PRO A 335 -0.84 1.42 14.31
C PRO A 335 -1.07 2.74 13.58
N ALA A 336 -0.01 3.50 13.28
CA ALA A 336 -0.13 4.75 12.54
C ALA A 336 -0.72 4.53 11.14
N ASN A 337 -0.31 3.47 10.44
CA ASN A 337 -0.86 3.14 9.13
C ASN A 337 -2.33 2.68 9.22
N ALA A 338 -2.70 1.90 10.24
CA ALA A 338 -4.09 1.53 10.46
C ALA A 338 -4.97 2.77 10.72
N VAL A 339 -4.51 3.71 11.55
CA VAL A 339 -5.19 4.99 11.79
C VAL A 339 -5.23 5.85 10.52
N HIS A 340 -4.19 5.82 9.68
CA HIS A 340 -4.17 6.49 8.38
C HIS A 340 -5.26 5.95 7.44
N VAL A 341 -5.39 4.63 7.35
CA VAL A 341 -6.40 3.94 6.53
C VAL A 341 -7.81 4.21 7.06
N LEU A 342 -8.02 4.16 8.38
CA LEU A 342 -9.29 4.56 9.00
C LEU A 342 -9.60 6.04 8.73
N GLY A 343 -8.58 6.90 8.80
CA GLY A 343 -8.57 8.31 8.38
C GLY A 343 -9.13 8.50 6.96
N ALA A 344 -8.49 7.85 5.99
CA ALA A 344 -8.90 7.91 4.60
C ALA A 344 -10.32 7.35 4.40
N GLY A 345 -10.66 6.23 5.04
CA GLY A 345 -11.98 5.61 5.01
C GLY A 345 -13.10 6.52 5.54
N GLY A 346 -12.90 7.12 6.71
CA GLY A 346 -13.90 7.99 7.33
C GLY A 346 -14.09 9.32 6.60
N TRP A 347 -13.02 9.88 6.02
CA TRP A 347 -13.11 11.12 5.25
C TRP A 347 -13.57 10.87 3.81
N MET A 348 -12.75 10.22 2.98
CA MET A 348 -13.03 10.03 1.55
C MET A 348 -14.12 8.99 1.31
N GLY A 349 -14.10 7.90 2.06
CA GLY A 349 -15.18 6.91 2.00
C GLY A 349 -16.50 7.47 2.53
N GLY A 350 -16.45 8.33 3.56
CA GLY A 350 -17.62 9.04 4.06
C GLY A 350 -18.19 10.02 3.03
N LEU A 351 -17.33 10.74 2.29
CA LEU A 351 -17.73 11.60 1.17
C LEU A 351 -18.37 10.80 0.03
N PHE A 352 -17.79 9.65 -0.30
CA PHE A 352 -18.37 8.71 -1.27
C PHE A 352 -19.77 8.25 -0.84
N ALA A 353 -19.93 7.82 0.40
CA ALA A 353 -21.23 7.43 0.97
C ALA A 353 -22.24 8.60 0.97
N LEU A 354 -21.78 9.83 1.26
CA LEU A 354 -22.61 11.03 1.18
C LEU A 354 -23.14 11.24 -0.24
N LEU A 355 -22.30 11.10 -1.27
CA LEU A 355 -22.66 11.41 -2.65
C LEU A 355 -23.46 10.30 -3.35
N VAL A 356 -23.20 9.04 -3.01
CA VAL A 356 -23.85 7.89 -3.66
C VAL A 356 -25.14 7.49 -2.94
N VAL A 357 -25.18 7.63 -1.62
CA VAL A 357 -26.34 7.22 -0.81
C VAL A 357 -27.02 8.43 -0.18
N GLY A 358 -26.29 9.23 0.62
CA GLY A 358 -26.89 10.29 1.44
C GLY A 358 -27.69 11.34 0.65
N VAL A 359 -27.04 12.02 -0.29
CA VAL A 359 -27.65 13.08 -1.10
C VAL A 359 -28.75 12.54 -2.01
N PRO A 360 -28.54 11.45 -2.79
CA PRO A 360 -29.61 10.89 -3.63
C PRO A 360 -30.81 10.42 -2.82
N ALA A 361 -30.60 9.80 -1.64
CA ALA A 361 -31.69 9.34 -0.79
C ALA A 361 -32.49 10.51 -0.20
N ALA A 362 -31.82 11.59 0.21
CA ALA A 362 -32.48 12.81 0.68
C ALA A 362 -33.24 13.56 -0.43
N LEU A 363 -32.74 13.52 -1.67
CA LEU A 363 -33.37 14.18 -2.82
C LEU A 363 -34.56 13.41 -3.42
N ARG A 364 -34.64 12.08 -3.22
CA ARG A 364 -35.77 11.26 -3.70
C ARG A 364 -37.06 11.51 -2.94
N ASP A 365 -36.98 11.96 -1.70
CA ASP A 365 -38.14 12.35 -0.91
C ASP A 365 -38.70 13.67 -1.48
N ARG A 366 -39.88 13.62 -2.10
CA ARG A 366 -40.52 14.79 -2.72
C ARG A 366 -41.23 15.69 -1.70
N SER A 367 -41.22 15.34 -0.41
CA SER A 367 -41.76 16.19 0.65
C SER A 367 -40.87 17.43 0.88
N ALA A 368 -41.42 18.44 1.56
CA ALA A 368 -40.70 19.68 1.91
C ALA A 368 -39.38 19.43 2.69
N GLY A 369 -39.17 18.24 3.26
CA GLY A 369 -37.99 17.84 4.02
C GLY A 369 -36.75 17.44 3.19
N SER A 370 -36.84 17.39 1.85
CA SER A 370 -35.72 16.98 1.00
C SER A 370 -34.43 17.81 1.19
N ARG A 371 -34.59 19.14 1.19
CA ARG A 371 -33.46 20.08 1.39
C ARG A 371 -32.95 20.04 2.82
N GLU A 372 -33.85 19.93 3.79
CA GLU A 372 -33.50 19.82 5.20
C GLU A 372 -32.67 18.56 5.49
N GLY A 373 -33.01 17.43 4.85
CA GLY A 373 -32.24 16.19 4.94
C GLY A 373 -30.81 16.34 4.43
N VAL A 374 -30.63 16.96 3.25
CA VAL A 374 -29.28 17.24 2.70
C VAL A 374 -28.49 18.16 3.64
N VAL A 375 -29.09 19.24 4.13
CA VAL A 375 -28.44 20.18 5.05
C VAL A 375 -28.03 19.47 6.35
N ALA A 376 -28.91 18.63 6.91
CA ALA A 376 -28.63 17.88 8.14
C ALA A 376 -27.47 16.90 7.95
N LEU A 377 -27.45 16.15 6.84
CA LEU A 377 -26.36 15.23 6.51
C LEU A 377 -25.02 15.95 6.35
N VAL A 378 -24.98 17.06 5.59
CA VAL A 378 -23.73 17.81 5.37
C VAL A 378 -23.21 18.44 6.66
N ARG A 379 -24.12 18.97 7.50
CA ARG A 379 -23.75 19.52 8.82
C ARG A 379 -23.20 18.45 9.76
N ALA A 380 -23.76 17.25 9.73
CA ALA A 380 -23.26 16.11 10.50
C ALA A 380 -21.94 15.55 9.94
N PHE A 381 -21.77 15.54 8.62
CA PHE A 381 -20.57 15.02 7.95
C PHE A 381 -19.35 15.92 8.16
N SER A 382 -19.50 17.25 8.08
CA SER A 382 -18.37 18.19 8.15
C SER A 382 -17.40 17.96 9.33
N PRO A 383 -17.85 17.88 10.61
CA PRO A 383 -16.93 17.64 11.73
C PRO A 383 -16.32 16.24 11.71
N VAL A 384 -17.07 15.22 11.25
CA VAL A 384 -16.56 13.86 11.12
C VAL A 384 -15.44 13.81 10.08
N ALA A 385 -15.68 14.39 8.90
CA ALA A 385 -14.69 14.49 7.82
C ALA A 385 -13.41 15.19 8.29
N LEU A 386 -13.52 16.30 9.03
CA LEU A 386 -12.37 17.03 9.55
C LEU A 386 -11.52 16.20 10.52
N VAL A 387 -12.15 15.44 11.43
CA VAL A 387 -11.42 14.55 12.35
C VAL A 387 -10.66 13.48 11.58
N PHE A 388 -11.34 12.79 10.65
CA PHE A 388 -10.71 11.74 9.86
C PHE A 388 -9.63 12.25 8.89
N ALA A 389 -9.83 13.44 8.30
CA ALA A 389 -8.81 14.12 7.51
C ALA A 389 -7.59 14.49 8.35
N ALA A 390 -7.78 15.02 9.56
CA ALA A 390 -6.69 15.34 10.48
C ALA A 390 -5.92 14.10 10.92
N LEU A 391 -6.61 13.00 11.24
CA LEU A 391 -5.97 11.71 11.56
C LEU A 391 -5.14 11.20 10.37
N MET A 392 -5.70 11.24 9.15
CA MET A 392 -5.01 10.81 7.94
C MET A 392 -3.76 11.65 7.66
N VAL A 393 -3.87 12.99 7.72
CA VAL A 393 -2.74 13.90 7.48
C VAL A 393 -1.68 13.71 8.57
N GLY A 394 -2.06 13.72 9.85
CA GLY A 394 -1.12 13.60 10.96
C GLY A 394 -0.34 12.29 10.93
N THR A 395 -1.03 11.15 10.77
CA THR A 395 -0.37 9.84 10.66
C THR A 395 0.45 9.69 9.38
N GLY A 396 -0.01 10.27 8.26
CA GLY A 396 0.74 10.26 7.00
C GLY A 396 2.06 11.02 7.11
N THR A 397 2.04 12.22 7.70
CA THR A 397 3.23 13.03 7.95
C THR A 397 4.17 12.34 8.93
N PHE A 398 3.64 11.75 10.01
CA PHE A 398 4.43 10.99 10.97
C PHE A 398 5.15 9.80 10.31
N MET A 399 4.43 8.97 9.55
CA MET A 399 5.04 7.85 8.83
C MET A 399 6.04 8.30 7.76
N ALA A 400 5.78 9.41 7.06
CA ALA A 400 6.72 9.98 6.11
C ALA A 400 8.03 10.41 6.79
N ALA A 401 7.95 11.07 7.95
CA ALA A 401 9.12 11.48 8.71
C ALA A 401 9.96 10.27 9.16
N LEU A 402 9.30 9.21 9.66
CA LEU A 402 9.98 7.98 10.07
C LEU A 402 10.62 7.23 8.91
N ASN A 403 9.93 7.13 7.77
CA ASN A 403 10.38 6.30 6.66
C ASN A 403 11.40 6.99 5.74
N LEU A 404 11.39 8.32 5.62
CA LEU A 404 12.32 9.06 4.75
C LEU A 404 13.66 9.36 5.42
N GLY A 405 13.67 9.63 6.72
CA GLY A 405 14.87 9.95 7.49
C GLY A 405 15.57 11.28 7.15
N SER A 406 15.39 11.84 5.95
CA SER A 406 16.02 13.10 5.52
C SER A 406 15.25 13.83 4.40
N TRP A 407 15.51 15.13 4.27
CA TRP A 407 14.98 15.95 3.16
C TRP A 407 15.58 15.57 1.79
N SER A 408 16.83 15.10 1.78
CA SER A 408 17.48 14.64 0.56
C SER A 408 16.78 13.40 -0.02
N ALA A 409 16.35 12.47 0.83
CA ALA A 409 15.57 11.30 0.42
C ALA A 409 14.19 11.69 -0.15
N LEU A 410 13.56 12.75 0.37
CA LEU A 410 12.28 13.25 -0.15
C LEU A 410 12.39 13.81 -1.58
N LEU A 411 13.47 14.52 -1.90
CA LEU A 411 13.65 15.17 -3.19
C LEU A 411 14.41 14.31 -4.21
N GLY A 412 15.35 13.50 -3.75
CA GLY A 412 16.27 12.72 -4.59
C GLY A 412 15.77 11.33 -4.98
N SER A 413 14.76 10.78 -4.29
CA SER A 413 14.31 9.40 -4.54
C SER A 413 13.04 9.30 -5.39
N GLY A 414 12.83 8.13 -6.02
CA GLY A 414 11.57 7.80 -6.69
C GLY A 414 10.37 7.85 -5.75
N TYR A 415 10.49 7.23 -4.57
CA TYR A 415 9.46 7.22 -3.54
C TYR A 415 9.10 8.64 -3.06
N GLY A 416 10.12 9.46 -2.77
CA GLY A 416 9.94 10.83 -2.30
C GLY A 416 9.20 11.72 -3.30
N ARG A 417 9.53 11.62 -4.59
CA ARG A 417 8.82 12.35 -5.66
C ARG A 417 7.34 11.94 -5.77
N VAL A 418 7.03 10.65 -5.68
CA VAL A 418 5.64 10.17 -5.70
C VAL A 418 4.88 10.56 -4.43
N LEU A 419 5.55 10.59 -3.28
CA LEU A 419 4.98 11.08 -2.03
C LEU A 419 4.65 12.58 -2.11
N LEU A 420 5.52 13.39 -2.71
CA LEU A 420 5.25 14.82 -2.96
C LEU A 420 4.04 15.00 -3.87
N LEU A 421 3.95 14.20 -4.95
CA LEU A 421 2.78 14.19 -5.83
C LEU A 421 1.49 13.83 -5.06
N LYS A 422 1.53 12.80 -4.20
CA LYS A 422 0.41 12.44 -3.31
C LYS A 422 0.05 13.62 -2.39
N GLY A 423 1.05 14.27 -1.80
CA GLY A 423 0.87 15.45 -0.94
C GLY A 423 0.20 16.61 -1.67
N ALA A 424 0.60 16.90 -2.90
CA ALA A 424 -0.02 17.93 -3.73
C ALA A 424 -1.50 17.64 -4.02
N PHE A 425 -1.85 16.39 -4.37
CA PHE A 425 -3.25 16.00 -4.55
C PHE A 425 -4.05 16.06 -3.24
N VAL A 426 -3.47 15.63 -2.11
CA VAL A 426 -4.12 15.76 -0.80
C VAL A 426 -4.39 17.24 -0.47
N ALA A 427 -3.44 18.13 -0.73
CA ALA A 427 -3.62 19.57 -0.55
C ALA A 427 -4.75 20.12 -1.45
N ALA A 428 -4.85 19.66 -2.70
CA ALA A 428 -5.95 20.02 -3.58
C ALA A 428 -7.32 19.55 -3.07
N VAL A 429 -7.41 18.30 -2.56
CA VAL A 429 -8.64 17.77 -1.93
C VAL A 429 -9.00 18.60 -0.71
N LEU A 430 -8.04 18.94 0.16
CA LEU A 430 -8.27 19.79 1.33
C LEU A 430 -8.74 21.20 0.94
N ALA A 431 -8.19 21.79 -0.12
CA ALA A 431 -8.62 23.10 -0.63
C ALA A 431 -10.06 23.05 -1.16
N LEU A 432 -10.43 21.99 -1.88
CA LEU A 432 -11.81 21.74 -2.32
C LEU A 432 -12.75 21.54 -1.13
N GLY A 433 -12.34 20.76 -0.13
CA GLY A 433 -13.08 20.56 1.11
C GLY A 433 -13.29 21.86 1.90
N ALA A 434 -12.25 22.70 2.00
CA ALA A 434 -12.34 24.02 2.62
C ALA A 434 -13.31 24.94 1.87
N ARG A 435 -13.24 24.96 0.53
CA ARG A 435 -14.21 25.68 -0.31
C ARG A 435 -15.63 25.16 -0.08
N ASN A 436 -15.81 23.84 0.01
CA ASN A 436 -17.11 23.24 0.30
C ASN A 436 -17.63 23.67 1.67
N ALA A 437 -16.78 23.69 2.70
CA ALA A 437 -17.14 24.08 4.05
C ALA A 437 -17.44 25.58 4.21
N LEU A 438 -16.69 26.45 3.52
CA LEU A 438 -16.74 27.90 3.69
C LEU A 438 -17.68 28.60 2.70
N VAL A 439 -17.81 28.08 1.48
CA VAL A 439 -18.54 28.75 0.38
C VAL A 439 -19.82 28.00 0.02
N VAL A 440 -19.75 26.68 -0.15
CA VAL A 440 -20.90 25.89 -0.64
C VAL A 440 -21.89 25.59 0.49
N LYS A 441 -21.38 25.21 1.66
CA LYS A 441 -22.18 24.81 2.83
C LYS A 441 -23.15 25.91 3.32
N PRO A 442 -22.79 27.20 3.41
CA PRO A 442 -23.73 28.25 3.81
C PRO A 442 -24.94 28.38 2.87
N GLY A 443 -24.74 28.20 1.56
CA GLY A 443 -25.78 28.32 0.53
C GLY A 443 -26.59 27.04 0.26
N LEU A 444 -26.50 26.01 1.10
CA LEU A 444 -27.21 24.73 0.87
C LEU A 444 -28.74 24.85 0.95
N GLY A 445 -29.26 25.84 1.68
CA GLY A 445 -30.70 26.10 1.78
C GLY A 445 -31.30 26.78 0.55
N GLU A 446 -30.46 27.32 -0.33
CA GLU A 446 -30.87 28.08 -1.51
C GLU A 446 -31.23 27.17 -2.70
N ALA A 447 -31.90 27.75 -3.70
CA ALA A 447 -32.14 27.08 -4.97
C ALA A 447 -30.80 26.65 -5.62
N GLY A 448 -30.73 25.38 -6.04
CA GLY A 448 -29.53 24.80 -6.65
C GLY A 448 -28.39 24.46 -5.68
N GLY A 449 -28.54 24.68 -4.36
CA GLY A 449 -27.48 24.40 -3.39
C GLY A 449 -27.01 22.93 -3.39
N ALA A 450 -27.94 21.99 -3.51
CA ALA A 450 -27.62 20.56 -3.60
C ALA A 450 -26.85 20.20 -4.89
N GLU A 451 -27.16 20.83 -6.02
CA GLU A 451 -26.45 20.58 -7.27
C GLU A 451 -25.04 21.17 -7.26
N ARG A 452 -24.89 22.39 -6.70
CA ARG A 452 -23.56 22.98 -6.44
C ARG A 452 -22.72 22.07 -5.56
N LEU A 453 -23.29 21.55 -4.48
CA LEU A 453 -22.63 20.57 -3.60
C LEU A 453 -22.22 19.32 -4.38
N ARG A 454 -23.12 18.69 -5.14
CA ARG A 454 -22.80 17.46 -5.89
C ARG A 454 -21.65 17.68 -6.87
N ARG A 455 -21.64 18.83 -7.57
CA ARG A 455 -20.57 19.18 -8.50
C ARG A 455 -19.22 19.36 -7.79
N THR A 456 -19.16 20.18 -6.74
CA THR A 456 -17.88 20.50 -6.07
C THR A 456 -17.38 19.34 -5.20
N ALA A 457 -18.26 18.65 -4.50
CA ALA A 457 -17.93 17.43 -3.76
C ALA A 457 -17.59 16.27 -4.70
N GLY A 458 -18.18 16.22 -5.90
CA GLY A 458 -17.78 15.29 -6.95
C GLY A 458 -16.35 15.53 -7.44
N MET A 459 -15.94 16.79 -7.59
CA MET A 459 -14.54 17.15 -7.87
C MET A 459 -13.60 16.75 -6.73
N GLU A 460 -14.01 16.98 -5.47
CA GLU A 460 -13.26 16.56 -4.28
C GLU A 460 -13.08 15.02 -4.25
N LEU A 461 -14.15 14.28 -4.50
CA LEU A 461 -14.12 12.82 -4.61
C LEU A 461 -13.21 12.36 -5.75
N GLY A 462 -13.32 12.96 -6.94
CA GLY A 462 -12.47 12.66 -8.09
C GLY A 462 -10.97 12.88 -7.81
N ALA A 463 -10.61 13.98 -7.17
CA ALA A 463 -9.24 14.23 -6.74
C ALA A 463 -8.77 13.20 -5.69
N GLY A 464 -9.65 12.78 -4.78
CA GLY A 464 -9.35 11.71 -3.83
C GLY A 464 -9.18 10.32 -4.48
N LEU A 465 -9.88 10.02 -5.58
CA LEU A 465 -9.63 8.80 -6.37
C LEU A 465 -8.20 8.80 -6.94
N VAL A 466 -7.72 9.96 -7.39
CA VAL A 466 -6.33 10.14 -7.84
C VAL A 466 -5.35 9.99 -6.68
N VAL A 467 -5.65 10.53 -5.48
CA VAL A 467 -4.83 10.29 -4.27
C VAL A 467 -4.68 8.79 -3.99
N LEU A 468 -5.76 8.00 -4.10
CA LEU A 468 -5.70 6.55 -3.92
C LEU A 468 -4.89 5.86 -5.02
N LEU A 469 -4.95 6.33 -6.27
CA LEU A 469 -4.16 5.79 -7.38
C LEU A 469 -2.67 6.04 -7.16
N VAL A 470 -2.30 7.28 -6.83
CA VAL A 470 -0.92 7.64 -6.49
C VAL A 470 -0.45 6.85 -5.25
N THR A 471 -1.34 6.60 -4.29
CA THR A 471 -1.02 5.74 -3.12
C THR A 471 -0.75 4.29 -3.54
N ALA A 472 -1.53 3.73 -4.47
CA ALA A 472 -1.32 2.38 -4.97
C ALA A 472 0.06 2.22 -5.65
N ALA A 473 0.49 3.23 -6.40
CA ALA A 473 1.83 3.30 -6.99
C ALA A 473 2.92 3.56 -5.93
N LEU A 474 2.68 4.45 -4.97
CA LEU A 474 3.67 4.79 -3.92
C LEU A 474 4.07 3.57 -3.09
N VAL A 475 3.09 2.76 -2.67
CA VAL A 475 3.32 1.55 -1.88
C VAL A 475 4.00 0.44 -2.70
N ALA A 476 4.05 0.59 -4.02
CA ALA A 476 4.80 -0.30 -4.90
C ALA A 476 6.28 0.08 -5.02
N LEU A 477 6.68 1.28 -4.59
CA LEU A 477 8.06 1.73 -4.67
C LEU A 477 8.85 1.35 -3.42
N PRO A 478 10.14 1.00 -3.54
CA PRO A 478 11.00 0.78 -2.39
C PRO A 478 11.15 2.08 -1.58
N LEU A 479 11.28 1.95 -0.26
CA LEU A 479 11.57 3.09 0.61
C LEU A 479 12.96 3.66 0.29
N PRO A 480 13.12 4.99 0.28
CA PRO A 480 14.42 5.61 0.10
C PRO A 480 15.21 5.48 1.39
N ARG A 481 16.52 5.40 1.27
CA ARG A 481 17.42 5.25 2.42
C ARG A 481 18.58 6.19 2.34
#